data_AF-B0SND0-F1
#
_entry.id   AF-B0SND0-F1
#
_cell.length_a   1.000
_cell.length_b   1.000
_cell.length_c   1.000
_cell.angle_alpha   90.00
_cell.angle_beta   90.00
_cell.angle_gamma   90.00
#
_symmetry.space_group_name_H-M   'P 1'
#
loop_
_entity.id
_entity.type
_entity.pdbx_description
1 polymer ?
#
loop_
_entity_poly.entity_id
_entity_poly.type
_entity_poly.pdbx_seq_one_letter_code
_entity_poly.pdbx_strand_id
1 'polypeptide(L)'
;MKQKSQFLPIHKRAKFISFLSVICLVVCLLTLSLYPESNPKIKKELENIPIKEKHKKPIVAVIGENQYTELTDFLIPFGILKRSGIVKIHALAPNRGIMNLFPALSLEIETSLDDFDSLHPEGADLVIVPAIHNAKNKTIIQWIQNQSKRGATIVGICDGVWTLGHAGLLKDKNATGHWYSMDGLKNQFTDTKWTQNRRYVQDQNIITTTGVTASLPISIAIIEFLADQKKAKRVAEEFGIPNWSANHNSEEFDFTWKHYLTAAKNLTFVWNYETIGMNLYEGIDEVSLALLADSYSRTYKSKAVAIGNHPFRTKSGILILPETKEEETNKIDLNVKIPIDQKPFVLFLENLHEIQKRYGKSTFQFVATQLEFSM
;
A
#
# COMPACT_ATOMS: atom_id res chain seq x y z
N MET A 1 64.47 -58.14 51.35
CA MET A 1 64.30 -58.00 49.88
C MET A 1 63.47 -56.77 49.61
N LYS A 2 63.96 -55.90 48.72
CA LYS A 2 63.49 -54.53 48.47
C LYS A 2 62.06 -54.51 47.91
N GLN A 3 61.18 -53.72 48.51
CA GLN A 3 59.92 -53.28 47.90
C GLN A 3 59.89 -51.75 47.99
N LYS A 4 59.97 -51.09 46.84
CA LYS A 4 59.95 -49.63 46.71
C LYS A 4 58.50 -49.15 46.61
N SER A 5 58.10 -48.27 47.52
CA SER A 5 56.87 -47.49 47.45
C SER A 5 57.18 -46.00 47.25
N GLN A 6 56.40 -45.41 46.35
CA GLN A 6 55.78 -44.07 46.39
C GLN A 6 56.65 -42.83 46.71
N PHE A 7 56.59 -41.81 45.84
CA PHE A 7 55.67 -40.66 45.97
C PHE A 7 55.98 -39.54 44.95
N LEU A 8 54.89 -38.88 44.55
CA LEU A 8 54.69 -37.49 44.09
C LEU A 8 55.08 -37.03 42.66
N PRO A 9 54.15 -36.36 41.96
CA PRO A 9 54.37 -35.73 40.67
C PRO A 9 54.78 -34.25 40.85
N ILE A 10 55.46 -33.66 39.85
CA ILE A 10 55.39 -32.23 39.48
C ILE A 10 56.26 -32.00 38.22
N HIS A 11 55.67 -31.24 37.28
CA HIS A 11 56.27 -30.51 36.14
C HIS A 11 56.89 -31.23 34.93
N LYS A 12 56.21 -31.04 33.78
CA LYS A 12 56.70 -30.61 32.43
C LYS A 12 55.60 -31.02 31.43
N ARG A 13 55.18 -30.30 30.39
CA ARG A 13 55.46 -29.03 29.68
C ARG A 13 54.08 -28.72 29.02
N ALA A 14 53.66 -27.47 28.80
CA ALA A 14 54.07 -26.76 27.60
C ALA A 14 53.68 -25.27 27.72
N LYS A 15 54.64 -24.44 27.33
CA LYS A 15 54.48 -23.02 27.04
C LYS A 15 53.70 -22.90 25.73
N PHE A 16 52.65 -22.09 25.71
CA PHE A 16 52.41 -21.06 24.69
C PHE A 16 51.31 -20.14 25.22
N ILE A 17 51.74 -19.02 25.81
CA ILE A 17 50.91 -17.86 26.11
C ILE A 17 51.23 -16.87 25.00
N SER A 18 50.24 -16.54 24.17
CA SER A 18 50.26 -15.33 23.35
C SER A 18 48.84 -14.76 23.28
N PHE A 19 48.59 -13.80 24.17
CA PHE A 19 47.86 -12.56 23.92
C PHE A 19 46.75 -12.60 22.85
N LEU A 20 45.50 -12.86 23.25
CA LEU A 20 44.32 -12.33 22.57
C LEU A 20 43.14 -12.29 23.55
N SER A 21 43.30 -11.47 24.58
CA SER A 21 42.21 -10.97 25.41
C SER A 21 42.29 -9.44 25.33
N VAL A 22 41.16 -8.79 25.05
CA VAL A 22 40.97 -7.35 24.80
C VAL A 22 41.12 -6.90 23.32
N ILE A 23 40.40 -7.54 22.39
CA ILE A 23 39.88 -6.85 21.18
C ILE A 23 38.51 -7.47 20.84
N CYS A 24 37.46 -7.08 21.57
CA CYS A 24 36.08 -7.36 21.14
C CYS A 24 35.06 -6.32 21.64
N LEU A 25 35.50 -5.12 22.05
CA LEU A 25 34.60 -4.10 22.57
C LEU A 25 34.84 -2.68 22.06
N VAL A 26 35.58 -2.51 20.95
CA VAL A 26 35.83 -1.18 20.33
C VAL A 26 35.48 -1.14 18.83
N VAL A 27 35.07 -2.25 18.21
CA VAL A 27 34.66 -2.26 16.78
C VAL A 27 33.14 -2.07 16.60
N CYS A 28 32.36 -2.01 17.69
CA CYS A 28 30.90 -1.80 17.62
C CYS A 28 30.45 -0.34 17.91
N LEU A 29 31.40 0.60 18.05
CA LEU A 29 31.10 2.01 18.37
C LEU A 29 31.73 3.02 17.38
N LEU A 30 32.29 2.55 16.26
CA LEU A 30 32.90 3.41 15.22
C LEU A 30 32.35 3.15 13.80
N THR A 31 31.20 2.51 13.67
CA THR A 31 30.38 2.49 12.43
C THR A 31 29.09 3.30 12.55
N LEU A 32 29.01 4.18 13.56
CA LEU A 32 27.98 5.19 13.75
C LEU A 32 28.52 6.58 13.35
N SER A 33 29.03 6.76 12.13
CA SER A 33 29.31 8.11 11.57
C SER A 33 29.68 8.11 10.07
N LEU A 34 29.03 7.31 9.23
CA LEU A 34 29.15 7.44 7.77
C LEU A 34 27.79 7.30 7.08
N TYR A 35 26.77 7.95 7.63
CA TYR A 35 25.70 8.48 6.78
C TYR A 35 26.07 9.94 6.52
N PRO A 36 26.36 10.34 5.28
CA PRO A 36 26.44 11.76 4.99
C PRO A 36 25.09 12.36 5.39
N GLU A 37 25.10 13.44 6.17
CA GLU A 37 23.96 14.34 6.29
C GLU A 37 23.62 14.83 4.88
N SER A 38 22.78 14.04 4.21
CA SER A 38 22.13 14.48 2.99
C SER A 38 21.04 15.44 3.44
N ASN A 39 21.44 16.69 3.57
CA ASN A 39 20.52 17.81 3.45
C ASN A 39 20.67 18.40 2.04
N PRO A 40 20.32 17.68 0.95
CA PRO A 40 19.94 18.38 -0.25
C PRO A 40 18.62 19.06 0.11
N LYS A 41 18.44 20.33 -0.26
CA LYS A 41 17.11 20.93 -0.32
C LYS A 41 16.18 19.89 -0.95
N ILE A 42 15.24 19.31 -0.18
CA ILE A 42 14.30 18.33 -0.71
C ILE A 42 13.59 19.07 -1.85
N LYS A 43 13.95 18.75 -3.09
CA LYS A 43 13.20 19.22 -4.23
C LYS A 43 11.82 18.64 -4.00
N LYS A 44 10.80 19.48 -3.82
CA LYS A 44 9.43 18.97 -3.63
C LYS A 44 9.15 18.06 -4.83
N GLU A 45 8.87 16.79 -4.54
CA GLU A 45 8.62 15.78 -5.58
C GLU A 45 7.29 16.04 -6.31
N LEU A 46 6.41 16.83 -5.67
CA LEU A 46 5.18 17.38 -6.23
C LEU A 46 5.31 18.90 -6.35
N GLU A 47 4.88 19.46 -7.47
CA GLU A 47 5.13 20.86 -7.84
C GLU A 47 3.88 21.75 -7.71
N ASN A 48 2.70 21.30 -8.14
CA ASN A 48 1.47 22.11 -8.08
C ASN A 48 0.18 21.29 -7.91
N ILE A 49 -0.58 21.51 -6.82
CA ILE A 49 -1.95 21.03 -6.66
C ILE A 49 -2.82 22.28 -6.43
N PRO A 50 -3.51 22.79 -7.47
CA PRO A 50 -4.28 24.02 -7.35
C PRO A 50 -5.51 23.80 -6.45
N ILE A 51 -5.70 24.70 -5.49
CA ILE A 51 -6.88 24.73 -4.63
C ILE A 51 -7.77 25.89 -5.08
N LYS A 52 -9.05 25.60 -5.35
CA LYS A 52 -10.00 26.62 -5.79
C LYS A 52 -10.26 27.63 -4.68
N GLU A 53 -10.33 28.92 -5.02
CA GLU A 53 -10.51 30.02 -4.05
C GLU A 53 -11.77 29.88 -3.18
N LYS A 54 -12.83 29.27 -3.72
CA LYS A 54 -14.09 29.02 -2.99
C LYS A 54 -13.97 27.95 -1.91
N HIS A 55 -12.96 27.09 -2.00
CA HIS A 55 -12.74 26.00 -1.06
C HIS A 55 -11.97 26.50 0.17
N LYS A 56 -12.66 26.60 1.31
CA LYS A 56 -12.01 26.89 2.61
C LYS A 56 -11.02 25.79 3.04
N LYS A 57 -11.13 24.61 2.44
CA LYS A 57 -10.32 23.42 2.70
C LYS A 57 -10.29 22.58 1.42
N PRO A 58 -9.15 21.99 1.02
CA PRO A 58 -9.08 21.18 -0.20
C PRO A 58 -10.17 20.11 -0.26
N ILE A 59 -10.88 20.05 -1.39
CA ILE A 59 -11.89 19.04 -1.69
C ILE A 59 -11.25 17.89 -2.46
N VAL A 60 -11.27 16.70 -1.87
CA VAL A 60 -10.71 15.49 -2.46
C VAL A 60 -11.84 14.50 -2.76
N ALA A 61 -11.82 13.92 -3.96
CA ALA A 61 -12.66 12.79 -4.33
C ALA A 61 -11.78 11.56 -4.51
N VAL A 62 -12.08 10.46 -3.82
CA VAL A 62 -11.57 9.12 -4.13
C VAL A 62 -12.69 8.39 -4.83
N ILE A 63 -12.50 8.08 -6.11
CA ILE A 63 -13.55 7.45 -6.91
C ILE A 63 -13.28 5.97 -7.07
N GLY A 64 -14.31 5.18 -7.33
CA GLY A 64 -14.20 3.79 -7.73
C GLY A 64 -15.37 3.40 -8.62
N GLU A 65 -15.32 2.20 -9.14
CA GLU A 65 -16.49 1.52 -9.71
C GLU A 65 -17.15 0.66 -8.62
N ASN A 66 -18.48 0.50 -8.66
CA ASN A 66 -19.21 -0.30 -7.67
C ASN A 66 -18.78 -1.79 -7.63
N GLN A 67 -18.01 -2.25 -8.61
CA GLN A 67 -17.46 -3.60 -8.65
C GLN A 67 -15.99 -3.57 -9.07
N TYR A 68 -15.18 -4.38 -8.39
CA TYR A 68 -13.77 -4.63 -8.73
C TYR A 68 -12.91 -3.36 -8.78
N THR A 69 -13.12 -2.47 -7.81
CA THR A 69 -12.17 -1.40 -7.49
C THR A 69 -11.09 -1.95 -6.57
N GLU A 70 -9.83 -1.65 -6.86
CA GLU A 70 -8.70 -2.13 -6.07
C GLU A 70 -8.74 -1.55 -4.64
N LEU A 71 -8.76 -2.47 -3.68
CA LEU A 71 -9.04 -2.24 -2.27
C LEU A 71 -8.07 -1.22 -1.66
N THR A 72 -6.77 -1.46 -1.81
CA THR A 72 -5.72 -0.63 -1.22
C THR A 72 -5.61 0.71 -1.91
N ASP A 73 -5.77 0.77 -3.23
CA ASP A 73 -5.72 2.02 -3.99
C ASP A 73 -6.86 2.96 -3.62
N PHE A 74 -7.98 2.42 -3.12
CA PHE A 74 -9.13 3.19 -2.67
C PHE A 74 -9.04 3.54 -1.17
N LEU A 75 -8.93 2.54 -0.29
CA LEU A 75 -9.04 2.75 1.16
C LEU A 75 -7.81 3.42 1.78
N ILE A 76 -6.60 3.15 1.28
CA ILE A 76 -5.37 3.72 1.82
C ILE A 76 -5.33 5.25 1.68
N PRO A 77 -5.46 5.83 0.47
CA PRO A 77 -5.46 7.27 0.33
C PRO A 77 -6.65 7.92 1.02
N PHE A 78 -7.83 7.28 1.01
CA PHE A 78 -8.99 7.79 1.75
C PHE A 78 -8.67 7.92 3.25
N GLY A 79 -8.19 6.84 3.87
CA GLY A 79 -7.92 6.78 5.30
C GLY A 79 -6.81 7.73 5.74
N ILE A 80 -5.70 7.78 5.00
CA ILE A 80 -4.56 8.68 5.28
C ILE A 80 -4.98 10.15 5.16
N LEU A 81 -5.62 10.52 4.04
CA LEU A 81 -6.00 11.91 3.81
C LEU A 81 -7.13 12.35 4.77
N LYS A 82 -8.09 11.47 5.10
CA LYS A 82 -9.12 11.79 6.10
C LYS A 82 -8.49 12.08 7.47
N ARG A 83 -7.65 11.18 7.97
CA ARG A 83 -7.01 11.30 9.30
C ARG A 83 -5.97 12.41 9.38
N SER A 84 -5.43 12.86 8.25
CA SER A 84 -4.63 14.08 8.20
C SER A 84 -5.41 15.29 8.74
N GLY A 85 -6.73 15.33 8.58
CA GLY A 85 -7.56 16.45 8.99
C GLY A 85 -7.35 17.72 8.15
N ILE A 86 -6.57 17.69 7.06
CA ILE A 86 -6.29 18.86 6.21
C ILE A 86 -7.12 18.94 4.94
N VAL A 87 -7.88 17.89 4.60
CA VAL A 87 -8.83 17.90 3.47
C VAL A 87 -10.29 17.63 3.87
N LYS A 88 -11.23 17.96 3.00
CA LYS A 88 -12.60 17.40 3.00
C LYS A 88 -12.63 16.36 1.87
N ILE A 89 -12.79 15.09 2.25
CA ILE A 89 -12.64 13.95 1.34
C ILE A 89 -13.94 13.15 1.23
N HIS A 90 -14.23 12.69 0.01
CA HIS A 90 -15.41 11.92 -0.34
C HIS A 90 -15.01 10.59 -1.01
N ALA A 91 -15.62 9.50 -0.56
CA ALA A 91 -15.55 8.19 -1.20
C ALA A 91 -16.74 8.07 -2.17
N LEU A 92 -16.48 7.90 -3.46
CA LEU A 92 -17.47 8.01 -4.52
C LEU A 92 -17.49 6.80 -5.44
N ALA A 93 -18.64 6.56 -6.04
CA ALA A 93 -18.83 5.65 -7.18
C ALA A 93 -19.92 6.20 -8.11
N PRO A 94 -20.11 5.64 -9.33
CA PRO A 94 -21.20 6.05 -10.21
C PRO A 94 -22.56 6.07 -9.51
N ASN A 95 -22.84 5.08 -8.66
CA ASN A 95 -24.08 4.98 -7.91
C ASN A 95 -23.81 4.80 -6.41
N ARG A 96 -24.76 5.26 -5.58
CA ARG A 96 -24.83 4.86 -4.16
C ARG A 96 -25.06 3.36 -4.02
N GLY A 97 -24.75 2.82 -2.84
CA GLY A 97 -24.93 1.41 -2.51
C GLY A 97 -23.62 0.66 -2.39
N ILE A 98 -23.71 -0.67 -2.47
CA ILE A 98 -22.57 -1.56 -2.25
C ILE A 98 -21.49 -1.34 -3.32
N MET A 99 -20.25 -1.16 -2.87
CA MET A 99 -19.04 -1.31 -3.68
C MET A 99 -18.33 -2.60 -3.24
N ASN A 100 -18.24 -3.55 -4.17
CA ASN A 100 -17.45 -4.77 -3.98
C ASN A 100 -16.03 -4.48 -4.43
N LEU A 101 -15.08 -4.46 -3.48
CA LEU A 101 -13.68 -4.20 -3.76
C LEU A 101 -12.98 -5.47 -4.25
N PHE A 102 -11.80 -5.31 -4.81
CA PHE A 102 -10.92 -6.41 -5.19
C PHE A 102 -9.58 -6.27 -4.45
N PRO A 103 -8.97 -7.35 -3.95
CA PRO A 103 -9.44 -8.73 -4.03
C PRO A 103 -10.43 -9.15 -2.92
N ALA A 104 -10.72 -8.26 -1.96
CA ALA A 104 -11.56 -8.59 -0.81
C ALA A 104 -12.32 -7.35 -0.30
N LEU A 105 -13.28 -7.60 0.59
CA LEU A 105 -14.09 -6.62 1.31
C LEU A 105 -15.14 -5.93 0.45
N SER A 106 -16.20 -5.48 1.12
CA SER A 106 -17.26 -4.67 0.55
C SER A 106 -17.53 -3.47 1.45
N LEU A 107 -17.92 -2.34 0.86
CA LEU A 107 -18.30 -1.13 1.58
C LEU A 107 -19.57 -0.50 1.01
N GLU A 108 -20.19 0.37 1.79
CA GLU A 108 -21.32 1.18 1.33
C GLU A 108 -20.83 2.55 0.82
N ILE A 109 -21.20 2.88 -0.41
CA ILE A 109 -21.01 4.23 -0.99
C ILE A 109 -22.25 5.08 -0.69
N GLU A 110 -22.06 6.06 0.18
CA GLU A 110 -23.13 6.99 0.59
C GLU A 110 -23.29 8.17 -0.38
N THR A 111 -22.32 8.42 -1.26
CA THR A 111 -22.29 9.58 -2.18
C THR A 111 -21.92 9.13 -3.59
N SER A 112 -22.83 9.33 -4.55
CA SER A 112 -22.57 9.08 -5.97
C SER A 112 -21.78 10.23 -6.62
N LEU A 113 -21.34 10.04 -7.87
CA LEU A 113 -20.72 11.12 -8.66
C LEU A 113 -21.66 12.32 -8.85
N ASP A 114 -22.94 12.07 -9.11
CA ASP A 114 -23.95 13.13 -9.31
C ASP A 114 -24.26 13.88 -8.00
N ASP A 115 -24.28 13.17 -6.86
CA ASP A 115 -24.40 13.81 -5.55
C ASP A 115 -23.21 14.74 -5.28
N PHE A 116 -22.00 14.28 -5.61
CA PHE A 116 -20.78 15.07 -5.43
C PHE A 116 -20.82 16.34 -6.27
N ASP A 117 -21.18 16.25 -7.55
CA ASP A 117 -21.26 17.41 -8.45
C ASP A 117 -22.35 18.40 -8.01
N SER A 118 -23.43 17.91 -7.40
CA SER A 118 -24.48 18.75 -6.79
C SER A 118 -23.97 19.47 -5.53
N LEU A 119 -23.15 18.79 -4.71
CA LEU A 119 -22.58 19.35 -3.48
C LEU A 119 -21.40 20.30 -3.72
N HIS A 120 -20.65 20.09 -4.81
CA HIS A 120 -19.44 20.82 -5.18
C HIS A 120 -19.49 21.21 -6.66
N PRO A 121 -20.35 22.16 -7.05
CA PRO A 121 -20.54 22.56 -8.45
C PRO A 121 -19.28 23.15 -9.10
N GLU A 122 -18.27 23.53 -8.33
CA GLU A 122 -16.95 23.95 -8.80
C GLU A 122 -16.02 22.77 -9.12
N GLY A 123 -16.33 21.55 -8.66
CA GLY A 123 -15.52 20.33 -8.83
C GLY A 123 -14.41 20.17 -7.78
N ALA A 124 -13.87 18.97 -7.66
CA ALA A 124 -12.81 18.63 -6.69
C ALA A 124 -11.49 19.37 -6.98
N ASP A 125 -10.67 19.63 -5.96
CA ASP A 125 -9.28 20.07 -6.17
C ASP A 125 -8.37 18.91 -6.56
N LEU A 126 -8.66 17.73 -6.00
CA LEU A 126 -7.92 16.50 -6.24
C LEU A 126 -8.89 15.34 -6.45
N VAL A 127 -8.65 14.56 -7.50
CA VAL A 127 -9.37 13.31 -7.77
C VAL A 127 -8.37 12.16 -7.73
N ILE A 128 -8.63 11.17 -6.90
CA ILE A 128 -7.85 9.93 -6.80
C ILE A 128 -8.60 8.83 -7.52
N VAL A 129 -7.95 8.24 -8.52
CA VAL A 129 -8.45 7.19 -9.40
C VAL A 129 -7.64 5.90 -9.11
N PRO A 130 -8.20 4.94 -8.37
CA PRO A 130 -7.60 3.65 -8.12
C PRO A 130 -7.61 2.79 -9.40
N ALA A 131 -6.95 1.64 -9.35
CA ALA A 131 -7.22 0.59 -10.33
C ALA A 131 -8.68 0.15 -10.25
N ILE A 132 -9.32 0.07 -11.43
CA ILE A 132 -10.66 -0.48 -11.63
C ILE A 132 -10.59 -1.48 -12.77
N HIS A 133 -11.25 -2.62 -12.65
CA HIS A 133 -11.15 -3.66 -13.68
C HIS A 133 -11.72 -3.20 -15.03
N ASN A 134 -12.79 -2.39 -15.02
CA ASN A 134 -13.32 -1.77 -16.22
C ASN A 134 -12.79 -0.33 -16.38
N ALA A 135 -11.49 -0.22 -16.69
CA ALA A 135 -10.81 1.05 -16.96
C ALA A 135 -11.41 1.86 -18.14
N LYS A 136 -12.31 1.27 -18.93
CA LYS A 136 -13.05 1.91 -20.03
C LYS A 136 -14.46 2.37 -19.63
N ASN A 137 -14.79 2.35 -18.33
CA ASN A 137 -16.08 2.82 -17.84
C ASN A 137 -16.33 4.27 -18.28
N LYS A 138 -17.31 4.46 -19.17
CA LYS A 138 -17.58 5.77 -19.80
C LYS A 138 -18.03 6.82 -18.80
N THR A 139 -18.82 6.44 -17.80
CA THR A 139 -19.30 7.36 -16.76
C THR A 139 -18.12 7.92 -15.95
N ILE A 140 -17.22 7.04 -15.51
CA ILE A 140 -16.01 7.44 -14.77
C ILE A 140 -15.09 8.29 -15.66
N ILE A 141 -14.83 7.86 -16.89
CA ILE A 141 -13.99 8.60 -17.85
C ILE A 141 -14.52 10.01 -18.07
N GLN A 142 -15.82 10.15 -18.37
CA GLN A 142 -16.43 11.46 -18.59
C GLN A 142 -16.36 12.34 -17.34
N TRP A 143 -16.61 11.75 -16.17
CA TRP A 143 -16.55 12.48 -14.91
C TRP A 143 -15.14 12.99 -14.61
N ILE A 144 -14.09 12.17 -14.73
CA ILE A 144 -12.70 12.62 -14.49
C ILE A 144 -12.23 13.63 -15.54
N GLN A 145 -12.68 13.51 -16.80
CA GLN A 145 -12.44 14.53 -17.82
C GLN A 145 -13.06 15.87 -17.42
N ASN A 146 -14.28 15.86 -16.89
CA ASN A 146 -14.97 17.06 -16.44
C ASN A 146 -14.29 17.69 -15.22
N GLN A 147 -13.86 16.89 -14.23
CA GLN A 147 -13.10 17.41 -13.08
C GLN A 147 -11.76 18.00 -13.52
N SER A 148 -11.04 17.34 -14.42
CA SER A 148 -9.77 17.84 -14.99
C SER A 148 -9.98 19.18 -15.72
N LYS A 149 -11.04 19.31 -16.53
CA LYS A 149 -11.42 20.58 -17.20
C LYS A 149 -11.74 21.70 -16.20
N ARG A 150 -12.24 21.36 -15.01
CA ARG A 150 -12.48 22.29 -13.89
C ARG A 150 -11.21 22.57 -13.07
N GLY A 151 -10.05 22.11 -13.52
CA GLY A 151 -8.76 22.37 -12.90
C GLY A 151 -8.40 21.44 -11.75
N ALA A 152 -9.08 20.30 -11.59
CA ALA A 152 -8.66 19.30 -10.61
C ALA A 152 -7.32 18.67 -11.00
N THR A 153 -6.48 18.38 -10.00
CA THR A 153 -5.38 17.43 -10.17
C THR A 153 -5.94 16.01 -10.15
N ILE A 154 -5.59 15.19 -11.14
CA ILE A 154 -6.03 13.79 -11.25
C ILE A 154 -4.86 12.87 -10.91
N VAL A 155 -5.06 11.99 -9.93
CA VAL A 155 -4.07 11.04 -9.41
C VAL A 155 -4.48 9.63 -9.83
N GLY A 156 -3.76 9.02 -10.77
CA GLY A 156 -3.92 7.60 -11.08
C GLY A 156 -2.99 6.76 -10.22
N ILE A 157 -3.56 5.90 -9.36
CA ILE A 157 -2.78 4.98 -8.52
C ILE A 157 -2.76 3.61 -9.18
N CYS A 158 -1.58 2.96 -9.21
CA CYS A 158 -1.41 1.62 -9.78
C CYS A 158 -1.95 1.56 -11.22
N ASP A 159 -2.84 0.61 -11.52
CA ASP A 159 -3.51 0.47 -12.81
C ASP A 159 -4.65 1.48 -13.04
N GLY A 160 -4.92 2.40 -12.09
CA GLY A 160 -5.77 3.57 -12.33
C GLY A 160 -5.28 4.45 -13.48
N VAL A 161 -3.98 4.34 -13.82
CA VAL A 161 -3.38 4.97 -15.00
C VAL A 161 -4.01 4.52 -16.32
N TRP A 162 -4.56 3.30 -16.42
CA TRP A 162 -5.31 2.86 -17.60
C TRP A 162 -6.56 3.71 -17.83
N THR A 163 -7.28 4.03 -16.76
CA THR A 163 -8.48 4.89 -16.81
C THR A 163 -8.10 6.31 -17.26
N LEU A 164 -7.00 6.86 -16.75
CA LEU A 164 -6.47 8.15 -17.19
C LEU A 164 -6.05 8.13 -18.67
N GLY A 165 -5.41 7.05 -19.11
CA GLY A 165 -5.02 6.84 -20.50
C GLY A 165 -6.24 6.80 -21.43
N HIS A 166 -7.27 6.02 -21.09
CA HIS A 166 -8.52 5.97 -21.84
C HIS A 166 -9.31 7.28 -21.82
N ALA A 167 -9.16 8.09 -20.76
CA ALA A 167 -9.68 9.44 -20.72
C ALA A 167 -8.88 10.45 -21.57
N GLY A 168 -7.75 10.03 -22.17
CA GLY A 168 -6.86 10.88 -22.96
C GLY A 168 -6.04 11.86 -22.12
N LEU A 169 -6.01 11.68 -20.80
CA LEU A 169 -5.36 12.62 -19.87
C LEU A 169 -3.84 12.48 -19.85
N LEU A 170 -3.29 11.37 -20.37
CA LEU A 170 -1.85 11.07 -20.37
C LEU A 170 -1.13 11.42 -21.67
N LYS A 171 -1.85 11.94 -22.67
CA LYS A 171 -1.27 12.26 -23.97
C LYS A 171 -0.19 13.34 -23.81
N ASP A 172 1.00 13.08 -24.36
CA ASP A 172 2.19 13.94 -24.35
C ASP A 172 2.80 14.24 -22.96
N LYS A 173 2.28 13.60 -21.89
CA LYS A 173 2.71 13.79 -20.50
C LYS A 173 3.68 12.70 -20.04
N ASN A 174 4.49 13.04 -19.04
CA ASN A 174 5.25 12.06 -18.27
C ASN A 174 4.32 11.32 -17.30
N ALA A 175 4.42 9.99 -17.29
CA ALA A 175 3.63 9.14 -16.40
C ALA A 175 4.43 7.91 -15.95
N THR A 176 4.09 7.34 -14.81
CA THR A 176 4.53 6.01 -14.38
C THR A 176 3.30 5.11 -14.21
N GLY A 177 3.49 3.83 -13.97
CA GLY A 177 2.42 2.85 -13.81
C GLY A 177 2.93 1.57 -13.16
N HIS A 178 2.03 0.64 -12.85
CA HIS A 178 2.40 -0.66 -12.30
C HIS A 178 3.38 -1.39 -13.22
N TRP A 179 4.48 -1.94 -12.67
CA TRP A 179 5.56 -2.57 -13.45
C TRP A 179 5.04 -3.68 -14.38
N TYR A 180 4.14 -4.53 -13.87
CA TYR A 180 3.53 -5.62 -14.64
C TYR A 180 2.74 -5.14 -15.87
N SER A 181 2.11 -3.97 -15.77
CA SER A 181 1.26 -3.41 -16.82
C SER A 181 2.04 -2.53 -17.80
N MET A 182 3.30 -2.22 -17.51
CA MET A 182 4.09 -1.20 -18.21
C MET A 182 4.21 -1.46 -19.73
N ASP A 183 4.42 -2.71 -20.14
CA ASP A 183 4.50 -3.04 -21.57
C ASP A 183 3.15 -2.85 -22.28
N GLY A 184 2.07 -3.26 -21.64
CA GLY A 184 0.71 -3.01 -22.14
C GLY A 184 0.39 -1.52 -22.25
N LEU A 185 0.79 -0.74 -21.24
CA LEU A 185 0.62 0.71 -21.18
C LEU A 185 1.38 1.41 -22.32
N LYS A 186 2.65 1.04 -22.55
CA LYS A 186 3.48 1.57 -23.65
C LYS A 186 2.88 1.25 -25.02
N ASN A 187 2.34 0.03 -25.19
CA ASN A 187 1.71 -0.38 -26.45
C ASN A 187 0.38 0.33 -26.71
N GLN A 188 -0.43 0.55 -25.67
CA GLN A 188 -1.77 1.14 -25.82
C GLN A 188 -1.74 2.68 -25.87
N PHE A 189 -0.83 3.32 -25.14
CA PHE A 189 -0.73 4.78 -25.00
C PHE A 189 0.65 5.24 -25.46
N THR A 190 0.88 5.17 -26.77
CA THR A 190 2.18 5.45 -27.40
C THR A 190 2.63 6.91 -27.28
N ASP A 191 1.68 7.83 -27.12
CA ASP A 191 1.93 9.27 -26.97
C ASP A 191 2.27 9.65 -25.51
N THR A 192 2.24 8.70 -24.58
CA THR A 192 2.61 8.93 -23.16
C THR A 192 4.09 8.67 -22.94
N LYS A 193 4.76 9.56 -22.21
CA LYS A 193 6.19 9.46 -21.88
C LYS A 193 6.37 8.66 -20.59
N TRP A 194 6.44 7.33 -20.73
CA TRP A 194 6.56 6.43 -19.59
C TRP A 194 7.91 6.57 -18.89
N THR A 195 7.86 6.98 -17.63
CA THR A 195 9.00 7.18 -16.73
C THR A 195 9.12 5.97 -15.80
N GLN A 196 10.27 5.31 -15.82
CA GLN A 196 10.60 4.19 -14.94
C GLN A 196 11.39 4.66 -13.71
N ASN A 197 11.56 3.78 -12.71
CA ASN A 197 12.36 4.05 -11.51
C ASN A 197 11.89 5.27 -10.69
N ARG A 198 10.58 5.54 -10.79
CA ARG A 198 9.88 6.59 -10.06
C ARG A 198 8.58 6.01 -9.54
N ARG A 199 8.43 6.01 -8.21
CA ARG A 199 7.21 5.54 -7.51
C ARG A 199 6.00 6.38 -7.89
N TYR A 200 6.22 7.68 -8.07
CA TYR A 200 5.22 8.60 -8.56
C TYR A 200 5.85 9.71 -9.39
N VAL A 201 5.07 10.19 -10.35
CA VAL A 201 5.43 11.25 -11.30
C VAL A 201 4.30 12.24 -11.35
N GLN A 202 4.64 13.52 -11.27
CA GLN A 202 3.71 14.61 -11.57
C GLN A 202 4.10 15.28 -12.89
N ASP A 203 3.13 15.44 -13.78
CA ASP A 203 3.24 16.28 -14.99
C ASP A 203 1.97 17.14 -15.11
N GLN A 204 2.14 18.45 -14.89
CA GLN A 204 1.04 19.42 -14.80
C GLN A 204 0.02 19.00 -13.71
N ASN A 205 -1.26 18.90 -14.07
CA ASN A 205 -2.34 18.50 -13.18
C ASN A 205 -2.54 16.97 -13.12
N ILE A 206 -1.59 16.16 -13.60
CA ILE A 206 -1.67 14.71 -13.54
C ILE A 206 -0.58 14.16 -12.63
N ILE A 207 -0.97 13.30 -11.71
CA ILE A 207 -0.06 12.49 -10.89
C ILE A 207 -0.33 11.02 -11.22
N THR A 208 0.72 10.24 -11.40
CA THR A 208 0.62 8.79 -11.61
C THR A 208 1.56 8.06 -10.66
N THR A 209 1.21 6.84 -10.25
CA THR A 209 2.03 6.02 -9.35
C THR A 209 2.28 4.63 -9.90
N THR A 210 3.29 3.97 -9.36
CA THR A 210 3.49 2.52 -9.51
C THR A 210 2.49 1.75 -8.65
N GLY A 211 2.75 0.46 -8.46
CA GLY A 211 1.89 -0.54 -7.86
C GLY A 211 1.83 -0.57 -6.34
N VAL A 212 0.95 -1.48 -5.91
CA VAL A 212 -0.02 -1.35 -4.82
C VAL A 212 0.40 -0.51 -3.61
N THR A 213 1.55 -0.79 -3.00
CA THR A 213 2.00 -0.07 -1.80
C THR A 213 2.39 1.38 -2.06
N ALA A 214 2.53 1.81 -3.31
CA ALA A 214 2.76 3.20 -3.70
C ALA A 214 1.65 4.17 -3.26
N SER A 215 0.44 3.67 -2.97
CA SER A 215 -0.67 4.40 -2.36
C SER A 215 -0.32 5.01 -0.98
N LEU A 216 0.54 4.36 -0.20
CA LEU A 216 1.02 4.87 1.10
C LEU A 216 1.87 6.15 0.95
N PRO A 217 3.01 6.13 0.25
CA PRO A 217 3.89 7.29 0.14
C PRO A 217 3.28 8.43 -0.68
N ILE A 218 2.50 8.17 -1.73
CA ILE A 218 1.85 9.26 -2.47
C ILE A 218 0.87 10.03 -1.57
N SER A 219 0.15 9.34 -0.68
CA SER A 219 -0.77 9.98 0.25
C SER A 219 -0.05 10.90 1.24
N ILE A 220 1.14 10.50 1.71
CA ILE A 220 1.99 11.35 2.57
C ILE A 220 2.57 12.53 1.77
N ALA A 221 3.03 12.31 0.54
CA ALA A 221 3.53 13.37 -0.32
C ALA A 221 2.46 14.43 -0.65
N ILE A 222 1.22 14.01 -0.87
CA ILE A 222 0.08 14.93 -1.04
C ILE A 222 -0.15 15.75 0.24
N ILE A 223 -0.03 15.15 1.43
CA ILE A 223 -0.16 15.88 2.70
C ILE A 223 0.97 16.90 2.88
N GLU A 224 2.21 16.52 2.56
CA GLU A 224 3.36 17.43 2.60
C GLU A 224 3.14 18.62 1.68
N PHE A 225 2.58 18.38 0.50
CA PHE A 225 2.28 19.43 -0.45
C PHE A 225 1.15 20.36 0.03
N LEU A 226 0.02 19.78 0.45
CA LEU A 226 -1.19 20.54 0.82
C LEU A 226 -1.09 21.27 2.16
N ALA A 227 -0.20 20.82 3.04
CA ALA A 227 0.07 21.48 4.31
C ALA A 227 1.54 21.82 4.44
N ASP A 228 2.33 20.96 5.09
CA ASP A 228 3.76 21.13 5.27
C ASP A 228 4.43 19.79 5.65
N GLN A 229 5.77 19.78 5.64
CA GLN A 229 6.58 18.62 6.00
C GLN A 229 6.33 18.14 7.45
N LYS A 230 6.05 19.05 8.39
CA LYS A 230 5.79 18.70 9.79
C LYS A 230 4.50 17.90 9.92
N LYS A 231 3.46 18.31 9.20
CA LYS A 231 2.17 17.63 9.13
C LYS A 231 2.34 16.25 8.51
N ALA A 232 3.06 16.16 7.38
CA ALA A 232 3.35 14.90 6.69
C ALA A 232 4.11 13.92 7.57
N LYS A 233 5.20 14.36 8.22
CA LYS A 233 5.99 13.54 9.14
C LYS A 233 5.14 12.99 10.29
N ARG A 234 4.31 13.81 10.91
CA ARG A 234 3.41 13.37 11.99
C ARG A 234 2.40 12.31 11.51
N VAL A 235 1.84 12.46 10.31
CA VAL A 235 0.94 11.44 9.74
C VAL A 235 1.74 10.18 9.38
N ALA A 236 2.91 10.30 8.77
CA ALA A 236 3.76 9.14 8.47
C ALA A 236 4.11 8.36 9.76
N GLU A 237 4.44 9.06 10.84
CA GLU A 237 4.69 8.45 12.16
C GLU A 237 3.46 7.76 12.74
N GLU A 238 2.26 8.34 12.59
CA GLU A 238 0.98 7.72 13.00
C GLU A 238 0.72 6.40 12.26
N PHE A 239 1.05 6.36 10.97
CA PHE A 239 0.84 5.18 10.12
C PHE A 239 2.00 4.19 10.11
N GLY A 240 3.15 4.57 10.67
CA GLY A 240 4.38 3.77 10.67
C GLY A 240 5.13 3.79 9.34
N ILE A 241 4.83 4.75 8.45
CA ILE A 241 5.43 4.85 7.12
C ILE A 241 6.83 5.45 7.24
N PRO A 242 7.91 4.72 6.88
CA PRO A 242 9.27 5.15 7.17
C PRO A 242 9.78 6.26 6.23
N ASN A 243 9.29 6.29 4.99
CA ASN A 243 9.66 7.29 3.99
C ASN A 243 8.56 7.40 2.91
N TRP A 244 8.58 8.49 2.15
CA TRP A 244 7.63 8.72 1.05
C TRP A 244 8.28 9.30 -0.20
N SER A 245 9.55 8.96 -0.44
CA SER A 245 10.30 9.44 -1.61
C SER A 245 9.65 8.99 -2.93
N ALA A 246 9.83 9.77 -4.00
CA ALA A 246 9.48 9.34 -5.35
C ALA A 246 10.50 8.35 -5.92
N ASN A 247 11.70 8.22 -5.34
CA ASN A 247 12.70 7.28 -5.80
C ASN A 247 12.22 5.84 -5.62
N HIS A 248 12.44 5.03 -6.65
CA HIS A 248 12.01 3.66 -6.72
C HIS A 248 12.90 2.87 -7.68
N ASN A 249 13.04 1.57 -7.45
CA ASN A 249 13.72 0.69 -8.39
C ASN A 249 12.69 -0.23 -9.03
N SER A 250 12.19 0.15 -10.20
CA SER A 250 11.16 -0.63 -10.90
C SER A 250 11.71 -1.96 -11.41
N GLU A 251 13.03 -2.06 -11.62
CA GLU A 251 13.69 -3.26 -12.14
C GLU A 251 13.83 -4.39 -11.09
N GLU A 252 13.61 -4.08 -9.80
CA GLU A 252 13.57 -5.10 -8.74
C GLU A 252 12.32 -6.01 -8.82
N PHE A 253 11.30 -5.58 -9.54
CA PHE A 253 10.02 -6.27 -9.62
C PHE A 253 9.83 -6.91 -11.00
N ASP A 254 9.88 -8.24 -11.02
CA ASP A 254 9.59 -9.03 -12.21
C ASP A 254 8.96 -10.38 -11.85
N PHE A 255 7.97 -10.81 -12.64
CA PHE A 255 7.47 -12.17 -12.56
C PHE A 255 8.36 -13.11 -13.36
N THR A 256 9.44 -13.54 -12.72
CA THR A 256 10.22 -14.69 -13.21
C THR A 256 9.35 -15.95 -13.33
N TRP A 257 9.79 -16.92 -14.14
CA TRP A 257 9.15 -18.25 -14.25
C TRP A 257 8.88 -18.93 -12.89
N LYS A 258 9.69 -18.66 -11.87
CA LYS A 258 9.48 -19.16 -10.50
C LYS A 258 8.20 -18.62 -9.86
N HIS A 259 7.83 -17.37 -10.16
CA HIS A 259 6.59 -16.77 -9.67
C HIS A 259 5.37 -17.39 -10.35
N TYR A 260 5.39 -17.58 -11.67
CA TYR A 260 4.31 -18.27 -12.40
C TYR A 260 4.14 -19.73 -11.93
N LEU A 261 5.25 -20.45 -11.70
CA LEU A 261 5.19 -21.78 -11.09
C LEU A 261 4.62 -21.75 -9.67
N THR A 262 4.92 -20.71 -8.89
CA THR A 262 4.35 -20.54 -7.54
C THR A 262 2.85 -20.28 -7.61
N ALA A 263 2.39 -19.38 -8.50
CA ALA A 263 0.97 -19.13 -8.73
C ALA A 263 0.24 -20.40 -9.18
N ALA A 264 0.78 -21.12 -10.16
CA ALA A 264 0.24 -22.39 -10.63
C ALA A 264 0.19 -23.44 -9.51
N LYS A 265 1.27 -23.58 -8.73
CA LYS A 265 1.31 -24.49 -7.56
C LYS A 265 0.29 -24.11 -6.49
N ASN A 266 0.08 -22.81 -6.26
CA ASN A 266 -0.87 -22.33 -5.26
C ASN A 266 -2.31 -22.59 -5.72
N LEU A 267 -2.59 -22.52 -7.03
CA LEU A 267 -3.90 -22.83 -7.62
C LEU A 267 -4.18 -24.34 -7.78
N THR A 268 -3.18 -25.18 -8.01
CA THR A 268 -3.38 -26.62 -8.28
C THR A 268 -3.72 -27.45 -7.04
N PHE A 269 -3.50 -26.90 -5.84
CA PHE A 269 -3.83 -27.55 -4.56
C PHE A 269 -5.05 -26.90 -3.88
N VAL A 270 -6.21 -26.99 -4.53
CA VAL A 270 -7.51 -26.44 -4.03
C VAL A 270 -7.88 -26.95 -2.63
N TRP A 271 -7.38 -28.14 -2.25
CA TRP A 271 -7.59 -28.77 -0.95
C TRP A 271 -7.00 -28.01 0.26
N ASN A 272 -6.17 -27.00 0.03
CA ASN A 272 -5.57 -26.15 1.07
C ASN A 272 -5.94 -24.66 0.91
N TYR A 273 -7.06 -24.35 0.24
CA TYR A 273 -7.51 -22.97 0.08
C TYR A 273 -8.22 -22.48 1.34
N GLU A 274 -7.66 -21.49 2.01
CA GLU A 274 -8.08 -21.05 3.34
C GLU A 274 -8.94 -19.77 3.29
N THR A 275 -9.91 -19.69 4.18
CA THR A 275 -10.68 -18.48 4.45
C THR A 275 -10.12 -17.78 5.68
N ILE A 276 -9.57 -16.59 5.47
CA ILE A 276 -8.99 -15.74 6.50
C ILE A 276 -10.05 -14.74 6.96
N GLY A 277 -10.56 -14.95 8.17
CA GLY A 277 -11.56 -14.09 8.78
C GLY A 277 -10.95 -12.85 9.43
N MET A 278 -11.58 -11.70 9.25
CA MET A 278 -11.20 -10.44 9.92
C MET A 278 -12.41 -9.91 10.69
N ASN A 279 -12.37 -10.01 12.02
CA ASN A 279 -13.48 -9.53 12.84
C ASN A 279 -13.54 -8.01 12.78
N LEU A 280 -14.66 -7.49 12.29
CA LEU A 280 -14.94 -6.06 12.29
C LEU A 280 -15.32 -5.58 13.69
N TYR A 281 -15.04 -4.31 13.95
CA TYR A 281 -15.49 -3.59 15.13
C TYR A 281 -15.60 -2.09 14.80
N GLU A 282 -16.39 -1.36 15.59
CA GLU A 282 -16.56 0.08 15.42
C GLU A 282 -15.24 0.83 15.60
N GLY A 283 -14.90 1.67 14.64
CA GLY A 283 -13.65 2.42 14.61
C GLY A 283 -12.44 1.60 14.15
N ILE A 284 -12.63 0.41 13.55
CA ILE A 284 -11.53 -0.37 12.96
C ILE A 284 -10.72 0.48 11.97
N ASP A 285 -9.40 0.32 11.97
CA ASP A 285 -8.52 1.03 11.04
C ASP A 285 -8.64 0.43 9.63
N GLU A 286 -9.29 1.16 8.73
CA GLU A 286 -9.51 0.69 7.35
C GLU A 286 -8.21 0.47 6.56
N VAL A 287 -7.12 1.15 6.91
CA VAL A 287 -5.82 1.00 6.23
C VAL A 287 -5.14 -0.30 6.67
N SER A 288 -5.19 -0.61 7.97
CA SER A 288 -4.77 -1.92 8.49
C SER A 288 -5.58 -3.05 7.88
N LEU A 289 -6.92 -2.89 7.85
CA LEU A 289 -7.83 -3.87 7.28
C LEU A 289 -7.53 -4.12 5.79
N ALA A 290 -7.37 -3.06 5.00
CA ALA A 290 -7.07 -3.16 3.58
C ALA A 290 -5.74 -3.89 3.32
N LEU A 291 -4.65 -3.50 3.99
CA LEU A 291 -3.32 -4.10 3.81
C LEU A 291 -3.30 -5.59 4.16
N LEU A 292 -3.99 -5.99 5.24
CA LEU A 292 -4.05 -7.37 5.67
C LEU A 292 -4.93 -8.20 4.72
N ALA A 293 -6.13 -7.70 4.39
CA ALA A 293 -7.06 -8.41 3.52
C ALA A 293 -6.47 -8.64 2.12
N ASP A 294 -5.82 -7.62 1.57
CA ASP A 294 -5.19 -7.71 0.26
C ASP A 294 -4.01 -8.69 0.25
N SER A 295 -3.10 -8.58 1.22
CA SER A 295 -1.92 -9.46 1.29
C SER A 295 -2.27 -10.95 1.44
N TYR A 296 -3.29 -11.30 2.24
CA TYR A 296 -3.78 -12.68 2.31
C TYR A 296 -4.43 -13.15 1.00
N SER A 297 -5.21 -12.29 0.35
CA SER A 297 -5.93 -12.64 -0.87
C SER A 297 -4.98 -12.82 -2.07
N ARG A 298 -3.82 -12.15 -2.05
CA ARG A 298 -2.76 -12.29 -3.06
C ARG A 298 -1.88 -13.54 -2.90
N THR A 299 -2.10 -14.35 -1.86
CA THR A 299 -1.34 -15.61 -1.68
C THR A 299 -1.72 -16.68 -2.71
N TYR A 300 -2.93 -16.58 -3.28
CA TYR A 300 -3.60 -17.60 -4.10
C TYR A 300 -3.83 -18.93 -3.36
N LYS A 301 -3.56 -18.95 -2.05
CA LYS A 301 -3.90 -20.03 -1.12
C LYS A 301 -4.98 -19.63 -0.15
N SER A 302 -5.41 -18.38 -0.17
CA SER A 302 -6.46 -17.91 0.70
C SER A 302 -7.26 -16.77 0.12
N LYS A 303 -8.44 -16.55 0.70
CA LYS A 303 -9.22 -15.30 0.59
C LYS A 303 -9.35 -14.67 1.96
N ALA A 304 -9.37 -13.33 2.01
CA ALA A 304 -9.80 -12.61 3.19
C ALA A 304 -11.31 -12.35 3.14
N VAL A 305 -11.97 -12.43 4.30
CA VAL A 305 -13.39 -12.08 4.46
C VAL A 305 -13.60 -11.24 5.71
N ALA A 306 -14.44 -10.22 5.62
CA ALA A 306 -14.90 -9.47 6.78
C ALA A 306 -15.96 -10.25 7.57
N ILE A 307 -15.78 -10.35 8.89
CA ILE A 307 -16.71 -11.03 9.80
C ILE A 307 -17.46 -10.00 10.64
N GLY A 308 -18.78 -10.13 10.71
CA GLY A 308 -19.62 -9.32 11.58
C GLY A 308 -21.12 -9.50 11.34
N ASN A 309 -21.94 -8.93 12.21
CA ASN A 309 -23.41 -9.10 12.17
C ASN A 309 -24.16 -7.88 11.61
N HIS A 310 -23.48 -6.77 11.36
CA HIS A 310 -24.01 -5.53 10.80
C HIS A 310 -22.89 -4.75 10.10
N PRO A 311 -23.20 -3.71 9.30
CA PRO A 311 -22.18 -2.78 8.78
C PRO A 311 -21.45 -2.03 9.89
N PHE A 312 -20.13 -1.92 9.81
CA PHE A 312 -19.29 -1.24 10.82
C PHE A 312 -18.67 0.03 10.28
N ARG A 313 -18.63 1.09 11.10
CA ARG A 313 -17.99 2.34 10.68
C ARG A 313 -16.51 2.35 11.05
N THR A 314 -15.65 2.56 10.07
CA THR A 314 -14.19 2.58 10.27
C THR A 314 -13.73 3.89 10.92
N LYS A 315 -12.46 3.93 11.33
CA LYS A 315 -11.81 5.11 11.93
C LYS A 315 -11.93 6.37 11.08
N SER A 316 -11.93 6.22 9.75
CA SER A 316 -12.11 7.33 8.80
C SER A 316 -13.55 7.54 8.32
N GLY A 317 -14.49 6.72 8.80
CA GLY A 317 -15.92 6.87 8.53
C GLY A 317 -16.44 6.13 7.30
N ILE A 318 -15.68 5.19 6.73
CA ILE A 318 -16.22 4.26 5.72
C ILE A 318 -17.12 3.25 6.42
N LEU A 319 -18.22 2.86 5.77
CA LEU A 319 -19.08 1.80 6.28
C LEU A 319 -18.70 0.48 5.60
N ILE A 320 -18.00 -0.41 6.31
CA ILE A 320 -17.59 -1.73 5.81
C ILE A 320 -18.71 -2.73 6.05
N LEU A 321 -19.00 -3.54 5.05
CA LEU A 321 -20.03 -4.56 5.09
C LEU A 321 -19.40 -5.93 5.43
N PRO A 322 -19.94 -6.68 6.41
CA PRO A 322 -19.48 -8.04 6.68
C PRO A 322 -19.87 -8.97 5.52
N GLU A 323 -18.95 -9.86 5.16
CA GLU A 323 -19.14 -10.88 4.10
C GLU A 323 -19.50 -12.24 4.71
N THR A 324 -19.34 -12.41 6.03
CA THR A 324 -19.68 -13.61 6.77
C THR A 324 -20.14 -13.23 8.18
N LYS A 325 -21.14 -13.95 8.71
CA LYS A 325 -21.66 -13.74 10.08
C LYS A 325 -20.73 -14.35 11.13
N GLU A 326 -20.75 -13.82 12.35
CA GLU A 326 -19.94 -14.35 13.47
C GLU A 326 -20.29 -15.81 13.82
N GLU A 327 -21.54 -16.21 13.59
CA GLU A 327 -22.05 -17.56 13.85
C GLU A 327 -21.61 -18.58 12.76
N GLU A 328 -21.13 -18.12 11.61
CA GLU A 328 -20.69 -18.98 10.49
C GLU A 328 -19.17 -19.26 10.52
N THR A 329 -18.54 -19.16 11.70
CA THR A 329 -17.08 -19.33 11.89
C THR A 329 -16.54 -20.73 11.55
N ASN A 330 -17.41 -21.74 11.42
CA ASN A 330 -17.02 -23.09 11.00
C ASN A 330 -16.35 -23.14 9.61
N LYS A 331 -16.47 -22.06 8.81
CA LYS A 331 -15.85 -21.92 7.48
C LYS A 331 -14.58 -21.05 7.48
N ILE A 332 -14.09 -20.63 8.66
CA ILE A 332 -12.93 -19.75 8.82
C ILE A 332 -11.74 -20.58 9.31
N ASP A 333 -10.67 -20.64 8.50
CA ASP A 333 -9.46 -21.40 8.81
C ASP A 333 -8.50 -20.64 9.72
N LEU A 334 -8.48 -19.31 9.60
CA LEU A 334 -7.68 -18.42 10.44
C LEU A 334 -8.46 -17.14 10.73
N ASN A 335 -8.56 -16.76 12.01
CA ASN A 335 -9.14 -15.48 12.41
C ASN A 335 -8.01 -14.49 12.77
N VAL A 336 -7.88 -13.44 11.97
CA VAL A 336 -6.88 -12.39 12.13
C VAL A 336 -7.50 -11.22 12.90
N LYS A 337 -6.84 -10.86 14.01
CA LYS A 337 -7.22 -9.68 14.80
C LYS A 337 -6.45 -8.47 14.32
N ILE A 338 -7.14 -7.35 14.14
CA ILE A 338 -6.55 -6.05 13.83
C ILE A 338 -6.54 -5.22 15.11
N PRO A 339 -5.37 -5.02 15.76
CA PRO A 339 -5.29 -4.27 17.01
C PRO A 339 -5.64 -2.79 16.82
N ILE A 340 -6.22 -2.18 17.86
CA ILE A 340 -6.69 -0.77 17.84
C ILE A 340 -5.51 0.22 17.75
N ASP A 341 -4.43 -0.07 18.46
CA ASP A 341 -3.32 0.88 18.69
C ASP A 341 -2.06 0.58 17.87
N GLN A 342 -2.14 -0.34 16.92
CA GLN A 342 -0.98 -0.70 16.09
C GLN A 342 -0.96 0.11 14.79
N LYS A 343 0.24 0.57 14.44
CA LYS A 343 0.45 1.36 13.21
C LYS A 343 0.22 0.45 11.98
N PRO A 344 -0.62 0.86 11.01
CA PRO A 344 -0.95 0.04 9.85
C PRO A 344 0.25 -0.55 9.10
N PHE A 345 1.30 0.24 8.86
CA PHE A 345 2.48 -0.24 8.15
C PHE A 345 3.26 -1.29 8.96
N VAL A 346 3.36 -1.14 10.28
CA VAL A 346 4.04 -2.11 11.14
C VAL A 346 3.27 -3.43 11.16
N LEU A 347 1.95 -3.36 11.32
CA LEU A 347 1.08 -4.54 11.27
C LEU A 347 1.15 -5.25 9.91
N PHE A 348 1.27 -4.49 8.82
CA PHE A 348 1.47 -5.05 7.49
C PHE A 348 2.77 -5.86 7.37
N LEU A 349 3.89 -5.35 7.89
CA LEU A 349 5.17 -6.08 7.89
C LEU A 349 5.10 -7.37 8.71
N GLU A 350 4.46 -7.31 9.88
CA GLU A 350 4.21 -8.50 10.70
C GLU A 350 3.34 -9.51 9.96
N ASN A 351 2.31 -9.05 9.24
CA ASN A 351 1.44 -9.92 8.46
C ASN A 351 2.18 -10.63 7.32
N LEU A 352 3.08 -9.94 6.61
CA LEU A 352 3.92 -10.56 5.59
C LEU A 352 4.81 -11.66 6.18
N HIS A 353 5.32 -11.47 7.40
CA HIS A 353 6.09 -12.49 8.10
C HIS A 353 5.22 -13.70 8.50
N GLU A 354 3.97 -13.48 8.92
CA GLU A 354 3.02 -14.56 9.19
C GLU A 354 2.65 -15.33 7.91
N ILE A 355 2.46 -14.66 6.78
CA ILE A 355 2.29 -15.29 5.46
C ILE A 355 3.50 -16.17 5.12
N GLN A 356 4.73 -15.70 5.39
CA GLN A 356 5.93 -16.50 5.18
C GLN A 356 5.94 -17.76 6.05
N LYS A 357 5.63 -17.63 7.35
CA LYS A 357 5.57 -18.77 8.27
C LYS A 357 4.53 -19.80 7.83
N ARG A 358 3.35 -19.31 7.42
CA ARG A 358 2.20 -20.16 7.09
C ARG A 358 2.32 -20.83 5.73
N TYR A 359 2.69 -20.08 4.70
CA TYR A 359 2.66 -20.55 3.31
C TYR A 359 4.04 -20.73 2.67
N GLY A 360 5.10 -20.44 3.42
CA GLY A 360 6.49 -20.58 3.01
C GLY A 360 7.06 -19.36 2.28
N LYS A 361 8.40 -19.32 2.17
CA LYS A 361 9.16 -18.21 1.58
C LYS A 361 8.74 -17.86 0.15
N SER A 362 8.45 -18.85 -0.69
CA SER A 362 8.04 -18.60 -2.09
C SER A 362 6.71 -17.86 -2.18
N THR A 363 5.73 -18.19 -1.32
CA THR A 363 4.43 -17.50 -1.29
C THR A 363 4.60 -16.07 -0.77
N PHE A 364 5.41 -15.88 0.27
CA PHE A 364 5.77 -14.55 0.75
C PHE A 364 6.41 -13.69 -0.35
N GLN A 365 7.42 -14.22 -1.06
CA GLN A 365 8.06 -13.51 -2.17
C GLN A 365 7.04 -13.15 -3.27
N PHE A 366 6.16 -14.08 -3.63
CA PHE A 366 5.09 -13.84 -4.60
C PHE A 366 4.12 -12.72 -4.17
N VAL A 367 3.72 -12.69 -2.89
CA VAL A 367 2.86 -11.63 -2.34
C VAL A 367 3.60 -10.30 -2.29
N ALA A 368 4.84 -10.27 -1.78
CA ALA A 368 5.65 -9.06 -1.68
C ALA A 368 5.90 -8.42 -3.06
N THR A 369 6.19 -9.23 -4.09
CA THR A 369 6.35 -8.76 -5.47
C THR A 369 5.05 -8.17 -6.04
N GLN A 370 3.90 -8.81 -5.81
CA GLN A 370 2.60 -8.27 -6.24
C GLN A 370 2.25 -6.93 -5.57
N LEU A 371 2.61 -6.78 -4.30
CA LEU A 371 2.36 -5.55 -3.53
C LEU A 371 3.40 -4.46 -3.81
N GLU A 372 4.39 -4.74 -4.66
CA GLU A 372 5.54 -3.87 -4.95
C GLU A 372 6.32 -3.50 -3.67
N PHE A 373 6.43 -4.47 -2.76
CA PHE A 373 7.17 -4.32 -1.50
C PHE A 373 8.59 -4.86 -1.65
N SER A 374 9.59 -3.97 -1.59
CA SER A 374 11.01 -4.34 -1.61
C SER A 374 11.39 -5.06 -0.31
N MET A 375 11.94 -6.28 -0.42
CA MET A 375 12.32 -7.15 0.70
C MET A 375 13.60 -6.73 1.41
#